data_AF-A0A072PEK7-F1
#
_entry.id   AF-A0A072PEK7-F1
#
_cell.length_a   1.000
_cell.length_b   1.000
_cell.length_c   1.000
_cell.angle_alpha   90.00
_cell.angle_beta   90.00
_cell.angle_gamma   90.00
#
_symmetry.space_group_name_H-M   'P 1'
#
loop_
_entity.id
_entity.type
_entity.pdbx_description
1 polymer ?
#
loop_
_entity_poly.entity_id
_entity_poly.type
_entity_poly.pdbx_seq_one_letter_code
_entity_poly.pdbx_strand_id
1 'polypeptide(L)'
;MASSLKRVLIIGGTGAQSFAVVQALIEEHYTVRVFSRNPDSLYVKATFANLPQVEFVKGSFLDFDTVEQALQDCYGVYFNTDGIIVKESMSFGLRHGSWDTPWELGYSTEVVTL
;
A
#
# COMPACT_ATOMS: atom_id res chain seq x y z
N MET A 1 -13.33 -22.84 12.62
CA MET A 1 -13.49 -21.96 11.45
C MET A 1 -12.29 -21.03 11.45
N ALA A 2 -11.31 -21.21 10.56
CA ALA A 2 -10.19 -20.29 10.46
C ALA A 2 -10.75 -18.92 10.03
N SER A 3 -10.59 -17.87 10.83
CA SER A 3 -10.84 -16.52 10.32
C SER A 3 -9.80 -16.28 9.23
N SER A 4 -10.25 -16.18 7.98
CA SER A 4 -9.39 -15.78 6.87
C SER A 4 -8.69 -14.48 7.27
N LEU A 5 -7.37 -14.50 7.38
CA LEU A 5 -6.59 -13.31 7.73
C LEU A 5 -6.92 -12.22 6.72
N LYS A 6 -7.27 -11.03 7.21
CA LYS A 6 -7.58 -9.88 6.36
C LYS A 6 -6.29 -9.47 5.65
N ARG A 7 -6.36 -9.31 4.32
CA ARG A 7 -5.21 -8.92 3.49
C ARG A 7 -5.19 -7.42 3.29
N VAL A 8 -4.05 -6.77 3.49
CA VAL A 8 -3.85 -5.35 3.20
C VAL A 8 -2.86 -5.18 2.07
N LEU A 9 -3.25 -4.43 1.04
CA LEU A 9 -2.36 -4.02 -0.05
C LEU A 9 -1.51 -2.83 0.40
N ILE A 10 -0.20 -2.86 0.14
CA ILE A 10 0.72 -1.77 0.42
C ILE A 10 1.43 -1.37 -0.87
N ILE A 11 1.03 -0.22 -1.43
CA ILE A 11 1.67 0.38 -2.61
C ILE A 11 2.89 1.16 -2.14
N GLY A 12 4.07 0.81 -2.66
CA GLY A 12 5.33 1.41 -2.20
C GLY A 12 5.84 0.82 -0.88
N GLY A 13 5.46 -0.41 -0.55
CA GLY A 13 5.84 -1.11 0.68
C GLY A 13 7.35 -1.32 0.89
N THR A 14 8.16 -1.19 -0.17
CA THR A 14 9.62 -1.36 -0.12
C THR A 14 10.37 -0.13 0.39
N GLY A 15 9.69 0.99 0.62
CA GLY A 15 10.29 2.19 1.21
C GLY A 15 10.43 2.09 2.73
N ALA A 16 11.39 2.83 3.31
CA ALA A 16 11.68 2.78 4.74
C ALA A 16 10.47 3.10 5.64
N GLN A 17 9.60 4.01 5.22
CA GLN A 17 8.38 4.37 5.97
C GLN A 17 7.32 3.28 5.92
N SER A 18 7.06 2.74 4.72
CA SER A 18 6.03 1.73 4.52
C SER A 18 6.40 0.37 5.14
N PHE A 19 7.69 0.10 5.35
CA PHE A 19 8.14 -1.12 6.03
C PHE A 19 7.67 -1.18 7.50
N ALA A 20 7.69 -0.06 8.23
CA ALA A 20 7.18 -0.02 9.60
C ALA A 20 5.67 -0.38 9.65
N VAL A 21 4.91 0.04 8.64
CA VAL A 21 3.49 -0.30 8.51
C VAL A 21 3.29 -1.78 8.21
N VAL A 22 4.15 -2.38 7.36
CA VAL A 22 4.15 -3.84 7.13
C VAL A 22 4.32 -4.58 8.45
N GLN A 23 5.30 -4.18 9.26
CA GLN A 23 5.58 -4.85 10.55
C GLN A 23 4.40 -4.73 11.51
N ALA A 24 3.81 -3.54 11.66
CA ALA A 24 2.66 -3.32 12.53
C ALA A 24 1.44 -4.17 12.10
N LEU A 25 1.16 -4.27 10.80
CA LEU A 25 0.06 -5.08 10.28
C LEU A 25 0.26 -6.57 10.55
N ILE A 26 1.49 -7.05 10.45
CA ILE A 26 1.86 -8.43 10.77
C ILE A 26 1.66 -8.74 12.25
N GLU A 27 2.05 -7.82 13.14
CA GLU A 27 1.82 -7.95 14.58
C GLU A 27 0.32 -8.00 14.94
N GLU A 28 -0.51 -7.24 14.21
CA GLU A 28 -1.97 -7.23 14.32
C GLU A 28 -2.67 -8.41 13.58
N HIS A 29 -1.91 -9.43 13.18
CA HIS A 29 -2.41 -10.63 12.49
C HIS A 29 -3.08 -10.38 11.12
N TYR A 30 -2.62 -9.38 10.37
CA TYR A 30 -2.98 -9.21 8.96
C TYR A 30 -2.00 -9.93 8.04
N THR A 31 -2.46 -10.25 6.83
CA THR A 31 -1.55 -10.60 5.72
C THR A 31 -1.29 -9.36 4.87
N VAL A 32 -0.10 -9.26 4.30
CA VAL A 32 0.32 -8.05 3.60
C VAL A 32 0.71 -8.38 2.16
N ARG A 33 0.16 -7.62 1.22
CA ARG A 33 0.55 -7.66 -0.19
C ARG A 33 1.35 -6.41 -0.50
N VAL A 34 2.63 -6.54 -0.79
CA VAL A 34 3.48 -5.40 -1.19
C VAL A 34 3.47 -5.27 -2.71
N PHE A 35 2.96 -4.13 -3.19
CA PHE A 35 2.99 -3.77 -4.60
C PHE A 35 4.22 -2.90 -4.89
N SER A 36 5.10 -3.42 -5.73
CA SER A 36 6.39 -2.79 -6.04
C SER A 36 6.76 -2.95 -7.50
N ARG A 37 7.48 -1.96 -8.05
CA ARG A 37 8.03 -2.03 -9.41
C ARG A 37 9.15 -3.07 -9.53
N ASN A 38 9.87 -3.31 -8.45
CA ASN A 38 11.01 -4.23 -8.43
C ASN A 38 11.07 -5.03 -7.12
N PRO A 39 10.13 -5.98 -6.90
CA PRO A 39 10.15 -6.83 -5.70
C PRO A 39 11.36 -7.78 -5.67
N ASP A 40 12.01 -7.99 -6.81
CA ASP A 40 13.12 -8.94 -6.93
C ASP A 40 14.49 -8.40 -6.49
N SER A 41 14.56 -7.12 -6.11
CA SER A 41 15.80 -6.50 -5.63
C SER A 41 16.38 -7.26 -4.43
N LEU A 42 17.70 -7.44 -4.40
CA LEU A 42 18.41 -8.09 -3.29
C LEU A 42 18.08 -7.42 -1.94
N TYR A 43 17.95 -6.10 -1.94
CA TYR A 43 17.54 -5.34 -0.75
C TYR A 43 16.16 -5.78 -0.26
N VAL A 44 15.17 -5.83 -1.16
CA VAL A 44 13.80 -6.24 -0.81
C VAL A 44 13.76 -7.68 -0.33
N LYS A 45 14.42 -8.60 -1.04
CA LYS A 45 14.49 -10.01 -0.61
C LYS A 45 15.10 -10.16 0.78
N ALA A 46 16.18 -9.43 1.08
CA ALA A 46 16.83 -9.47 2.38
C ALA A 46 15.96 -8.86 3.49
N THR A 47 15.33 -7.71 3.24
CA THR A 47 14.48 -7.00 4.22
C THR A 47 13.26 -7.81 4.63
N PHE A 48 12.65 -8.54 3.70
CA PHE A 48 11.40 -9.27 3.93
C PHE A 48 11.59 -10.78 4.09
N ALA A 49 12.83 -11.29 4.11
CA ALA A 49 13.14 -12.72 4.18
C ALA A 49 12.46 -13.46 5.34
N ASN A 50 12.28 -12.78 6.47
CA ASN A 50 11.71 -13.36 7.70
C ASN A 50 10.21 -13.09 7.89
N LEU A 51 9.53 -12.57 6.85
CA LEU A 51 8.11 -12.19 6.92
C LEU A 51 7.27 -13.05 5.96
N PRO A 52 6.95 -14.31 6.32
CA PRO A 52 6.21 -15.23 5.43
C PRO A 52 4.76 -14.80 5.15
N GLN A 53 4.25 -13.83 5.90
CA GLN A 53 2.91 -13.25 5.74
C GLN A 53 2.88 -12.15 4.67
N VAL A 54 4.04 -11.82 4.09
CA VAL A 54 4.18 -10.83 3.04
C VAL A 54 4.25 -11.53 1.69
N GLU A 55 3.33 -11.18 0.81
CA GLU A 55 3.38 -11.52 -0.62
C GLU A 55 3.77 -10.30 -1.45
N PHE A 56 4.38 -10.52 -2.61
CA PHE A 56 4.79 -9.45 -3.50
C PHE A 56 4.01 -9.53 -4.81
N VAL A 57 3.51 -8.38 -5.25
CA VAL A 57 2.96 -8.19 -6.59
C VAL A 57 3.82 -7.18 -7.32
N LYS A 58 4.31 -7.57 -8.49
CA LYS A 58 5.05 -6.67 -9.36
C LYS A 58 4.08 -5.86 -10.19
N GLY A 59 4.22 -4.54 -10.18
CA GLY A 59 3.44 -3.66 -11.05
C GLY A 59 3.84 -2.21 -10.90
N SER A 60 3.09 -1.34 -11.57
CA SER A 60 3.30 0.10 -11.57
C SER A 60 2.03 0.80 -11.15
N PHE A 61 2.13 1.80 -10.28
CA PHE A 61 0.97 2.62 -9.91
C PHE A 61 0.42 3.43 -11.10
N LEU A 62 1.23 3.64 -12.15
CA LEU A 62 0.80 4.29 -13.39
C LEU A 62 0.00 3.35 -14.32
N ASP A 63 -0.08 2.06 -13.99
CA ASP A 63 -0.79 1.04 -14.75
C ASP A 63 -1.99 0.56 -13.93
N PHE A 64 -3.14 1.15 -14.21
CA PHE A 64 -4.39 0.92 -13.48
C PHE A 64 -4.81 -0.55 -13.49
N ASP A 65 -4.58 -1.30 -14.56
CA ASP A 65 -4.91 -2.72 -14.65
C ASP A 65 -4.11 -3.53 -13.62
N THR A 66 -2.83 -3.20 -13.46
CA THR A 66 -1.97 -3.87 -12.46
C THR A 66 -2.34 -3.51 -11.03
N VAL A 67 -2.86 -2.30 -10.79
CA VAL A 67 -3.36 -1.87 -9.49
C VAL A 67 -4.67 -2.57 -9.16
N GLU A 68 -5.61 -2.65 -10.11
CA GLU A 68 -6.88 -3.36 -9.93
C GLU A 68 -6.65 -4.83 -9.59
N GLN A 69 -5.75 -5.49 -10.31
CA GLN A 69 -5.34 -6.87 -10.01
C GLN A 69 -4.71 -7.00 -8.61
N ALA A 70 -3.90 -6.03 -8.20
CA ALA A 70 -3.29 -6.02 -6.88
C ALA A 70 -4.31 -5.80 -5.75
N LEU A 71 -5.43 -5.12 -6.01
CA LEU A 71 -6.51 -4.87 -5.04
C LEU A 71 -7.42 -6.08 -4.82
N GLN A 72 -7.44 -7.05 -5.75
CA GLN A 72 -8.28 -8.24 -5.63
C GLN A 72 -8.04 -8.98 -4.30
N ASP A 73 -9.12 -9.38 -3.63
CA ASP A 73 -9.11 -10.08 -2.35
C ASP A 73 -8.35 -9.35 -1.22
N CYS A 74 -8.26 -8.01 -1.29
CA CYS A 74 -7.75 -7.18 -0.21
C CYS A 74 -8.91 -6.59 0.60
N TYR A 75 -8.74 -6.54 1.92
CA TYR A 75 -9.63 -5.87 2.86
C TYR A 75 -9.43 -4.35 2.85
N GLY A 76 -8.22 -3.89 2.52
CA GLY A 76 -7.91 -2.47 2.43
C GLY A 76 -6.57 -2.24 1.74
N VAL A 77 -6.29 -0.97 1.49
CA VAL A 77 -5.05 -0.50 0.85
C VAL A 77 -4.41 0.63 1.66
N TYR A 78 -3.10 0.56 1.77
CA TYR A 78 -2.21 1.60 2.23
C TYR A 78 -1.32 2.01 1.06
N PHE A 79 -1.17 3.30 0.82
CA PHE A 79 -0.23 3.82 -0.16
C PHE A 79 0.43 5.08 0.39
N ASN A 80 1.73 5.20 0.13
CA ASN A 80 2.49 6.42 0.40
C ASN A 80 3.11 6.85 -0.93
N THR A 81 2.44 7.77 -1.63
CA THR A 81 2.97 8.39 -2.84
C THR A 81 3.56 9.75 -2.48
N ASP A 82 4.84 9.93 -2.77
CA ASP A 82 5.42 11.27 -2.91
C ASP A 82 4.61 12.05 -3.96
N GLY A 83 4.08 13.20 -3.58
CA GLY A 83 3.13 14.00 -4.38
C GLY A 83 3.68 14.60 -5.67
N ILE A 84 4.92 14.28 -6.09
CA ILE A 84 5.54 14.89 -7.27
C ILE A 84 5.06 14.27 -8.59
N ILE A 85 4.44 13.08 -8.59
CA ILE A 85 4.06 12.36 -9.83
C ILE A 85 2.56 12.43 -10.16
N VAL A 86 1.67 12.79 -9.23
CA VAL A 86 0.23 12.86 -9.50
C VAL A 86 -0.16 14.27 -9.96
N LYS A 87 -0.23 14.49 -11.27
CA LYS A 87 -0.73 15.75 -11.87
C LYS A 87 -2.13 15.62 -12.47
N GLU A 88 -2.92 14.64 -12.02
CA GLU A 88 -4.30 14.48 -12.50
C GLU A 88 -5.25 14.03 -11.39
N SER A 89 -6.43 14.65 -11.38
CA SER A 89 -7.44 14.58 -10.33
C SER A 89 -8.00 13.17 -10.14
N MET A 90 -7.41 12.41 -9.22
CA MET A 90 -8.06 11.22 -8.67
C MET A 90 -9.16 11.65 -7.70
N SER A 91 -10.39 11.60 -8.19
CA SER A 91 -11.59 11.75 -7.37
C SER A 91 -11.78 10.46 -6.58
N PHE A 92 -11.37 10.43 -5.31
CA PHE A 92 -11.76 9.38 -4.39
C PHE A 92 -12.69 9.97 -3.34
N GLY A 93 -13.96 9.56 -3.38
CA GLY A 93 -14.99 10.06 -2.48
C GLY A 93 -14.98 9.27 -1.18
N LEU A 94 -14.66 9.93 -0.06
CA LEU A 94 -15.17 9.56 1.25
C LEU A 94 -15.84 10.79 1.89
N ARG A 95 -17.12 10.63 2.20
CA ARG A 95 -17.98 11.66 2.78
C ARG A 95 -17.89 11.61 4.29
N HIS A 96 -16.96 12.35 4.90
CA HIS A 96 -17.20 13.15 6.12
C HIS A 96 -16.01 14.07 6.43
N GLY A 97 -16.26 15.40 6.47
CA GLY A 97 -15.31 16.41 6.95
C GLY A 97 -14.67 17.23 5.84
N SER A 98 -14.83 18.55 5.91
CA SER A 98 -14.45 19.56 4.90
C SER A 98 -12.96 19.60 4.55
N TRP A 99 -12.65 19.76 3.27
CA TRP A 99 -11.32 20.07 2.74
C TRP A 99 -11.09 21.58 2.73
N ASP A 100 -10.23 22.09 3.61
CA ASP A 100 -9.71 23.45 3.51
C ASP A 100 -8.30 23.50 4.13
N THR A 101 -7.25 23.23 3.34
CA THR A 101 -5.91 23.82 3.54
C THR A 101 -5.04 23.75 2.27
N PRO A 102 -4.10 24.70 2.06
CA PRO A 102 -3.30 24.84 0.84
C PRO A 102 -1.98 24.04 0.86
N TRP A 103 -1.47 23.84 -0.35
CA TRP A 103 -0.39 22.98 -0.88
C TRP A 103 1.06 23.13 -0.35
N GLU A 104 1.35 22.81 0.91
CA GLU A 104 2.74 22.57 1.35
C GLU A 104 3.09 21.08 1.30
N LEU A 105 3.90 20.65 0.31
CA LEU A 105 4.59 19.33 0.22
C LEU A 105 3.87 18.19 0.99
N GLY A 106 2.62 17.91 0.58
CA GLY A 106 1.74 17.01 1.32
C GLY A 106 2.08 15.55 1.04
N TYR A 107 2.78 14.91 1.96
CA TYR A 107 2.72 13.44 2.07
C TYR A 107 1.38 13.09 2.71
N SER A 108 0.44 12.53 1.94
CA SER A 108 -0.82 12.02 2.47
C SER A 108 -0.69 10.53 2.74
N THR A 109 -0.80 10.13 4.01
CA THR A 109 -0.94 8.73 4.40
C THR A 109 -2.42 8.43 4.56
N GLU A 110 -2.96 7.57 3.70
CA GLU A 110 -4.36 7.16 3.78
C GLU A 110 -4.46 5.64 3.84
N VAL A 111 -5.35 5.17 4.72
CA VAL A 111 -5.77 3.76 4.78
C VAL A 111 -7.21 3.72 4.32
N VAL A 112 -7.45 3.11 3.17
CA VAL A 112 -8.79 2.93 2.62
C VAL A 112 -9.20 1.48 2.88
N THR A 113 -10.32 1.30 3.58
CA THR A 113 -10.97 -0.03 3.70
C THR A 113 -11.91 -0.18 2.51
N LEU A 114 -11.86 -1.33 1.82
CA LEU A 114 -12.67 -1.63 0.64
C LEU A 114 -14.06 -2.18 1.00
#